data_AF-A0A1J9PVW8-F1
#
_entry.id   AF-A0A1J9PVW8-F1
#
_cell.length_a   1.000
_cell.length_b   1.000
_cell.length_c   1.000
_cell.angle_alpha   90.00
_cell.angle_beta   90.00
_cell.angle_gamma   90.00
#
_symmetry.space_group_name_H-M   'P 1'
#
loop_
_entity.id
_entity.type
_entity.pdbx_description
1 polymer ?
#
loop_
_entity_poly.entity_id
_entity_poly.type
_entity_poly.pdbx_seq_one_letter_code
_entity_poly.pdbx_strand_id
1 'polypeptide(L)'
;MLRTIRASKSSTDGELAEICKKELGDSECQIEPGPQTETIYQTSPPANTLAVVVDISNTGGALKVHQKSDNSWGNIFIGMVGSGDDDENIRNLVIVPWDAGWHYRTIGNIKIKYIIKK
;
A
#
# COMPACT_ATOMS: atom_id res chain seq x y z
N MET A 1 -8.54 8.26 8.74
CA MET A 1 -7.47 8.89 7.95
C MET A 1 -6.42 7.82 7.69
N LEU A 2 -5.93 7.70 6.46
CA LEU A 2 -4.98 6.65 6.09
C LEU A 2 -3.62 6.91 6.76
N ARG A 3 -3.14 5.97 7.59
CA ARG A 3 -1.78 6.01 8.15
C ARG A 3 -0.79 5.56 7.08
N THR A 4 0.35 6.24 6.99
CA THR A 4 1.44 5.87 6.09
C THR A 4 2.79 5.94 6.78
N ILE A 5 3.72 5.13 6.31
CA ILE A 5 5.13 5.09 6.74
C ILE A 5 5.97 5.30 5.47
N ARG A 6 7.10 5.99 5.59
CA ARG A 6 7.99 6.27 4.46
C ARG A 6 9.26 5.41 4.55
N ALA A 7 9.71 4.94 3.41
CA ALA A 7 10.99 4.24 3.26
C ALA A 7 11.72 4.72 2.00
N SER A 8 13.03 4.47 1.92
CA SER A 8 13.80 4.81 0.72
C SER A 8 13.33 3.97 -0.47
N LYS A 9 13.37 4.53 -1.69
CA LYS A 9 13.17 3.75 -2.92
C LYS A 9 14.19 2.65 -3.15
N SER A 10 15.36 2.79 -2.55
CA SER A 10 16.39 1.75 -2.58
C SER A 10 16.22 0.68 -1.52
N SER A 11 15.18 0.77 -0.67
CA SER A 11 14.98 -0.17 0.43
C SER A 11 14.81 -1.59 -0.10
N THR A 12 15.67 -2.47 0.40
CA THR A 12 15.67 -3.91 0.14
C THR A 12 14.54 -4.59 0.90
N ASP A 13 14.19 -5.82 0.51
CA ASP A 13 13.16 -6.59 1.20
C ASP A 13 13.53 -6.86 2.68
N GLY A 14 14.83 -6.97 2.99
CA GLY A 14 15.32 -7.08 4.37
C GLY A 14 15.09 -5.81 5.18
N GLU A 15 15.31 -4.63 4.61
CA GLU A 15 15.02 -3.36 5.29
C GLU A 15 13.50 -3.14 5.47
N LEU A 16 12.68 -3.56 4.50
CA LEU A 16 11.22 -3.55 4.63
C LEU A 16 10.74 -4.50 5.74
N ALA A 17 11.40 -5.64 5.93
CA ALA A 17 11.11 -6.55 7.05
C ALA A 17 11.48 -5.95 8.42
N GLU A 18 12.58 -5.20 8.52
CA GLU A 18 12.91 -4.46 9.74
C GLU A 18 11.87 -3.36 10.05
N ILE A 19 11.37 -2.66 9.03
CA ILE A 19 10.26 -1.72 9.19
C ILE A 19 9.00 -2.44 9.68
N CYS A 20 8.70 -3.63 9.16
CA CYS A 20 7.58 -4.44 9.63
C CYS A 20 7.67 -4.69 11.15
N LYS A 21 8.84 -5.13 11.62
CA LYS A 21 9.08 -5.42 13.02
C LYS A 21 8.93 -4.19 13.92
N LYS A 22 9.42 -3.05 13.47
CA LYS A 22 9.41 -1.80 14.26
C LYS A 22 8.05 -1.11 14.27
N GLU A 23 7.38 -1.01 13.12
CA GLU A 23 6.22 -0.15 12.94
C GLU A 23 4.88 -0.90 12.92
N LEU A 24 4.89 -2.19 12.57
CA LEU A 24 3.71 -3.06 12.49
C LEU A 24 3.63 -4.04 13.66
N GLY A 25 4.75 -4.25 14.40
CA GLY A 25 4.77 -5.03 15.63
C GLY A 25 4.83 -6.56 15.44
N ASP A 26 5.08 -7.03 14.21
CA ASP A 26 5.23 -8.46 13.90
C ASP A 26 6.71 -8.83 13.68
N SER A 27 7.16 -9.90 14.35
CA SER A 27 8.56 -10.34 14.30
C SER A 27 8.91 -11.19 13.08
N GLU A 28 7.92 -11.73 12.37
CA GLU A 28 8.10 -12.59 11.21
C GLU A 28 7.25 -12.10 10.04
N CYS A 29 7.88 -11.35 9.14
CA CYS A 29 7.23 -10.81 7.95
C CYS A 29 7.93 -11.30 6.69
N GLN A 30 7.15 -11.48 5.63
CA GLN A 30 7.65 -11.81 4.29
C GLN A 30 7.18 -10.73 3.30
N ILE A 31 8.04 -10.42 2.34
CA ILE A 31 7.69 -9.54 1.22
C ILE A 31 7.21 -10.40 0.06
N GLU A 32 6.02 -10.13 -0.43
CA GLU A 32 5.46 -10.76 -1.61
C GLU A 32 5.31 -9.78 -2.77
N PRO A 33 5.51 -10.24 -4.02
CA PRO A 33 5.27 -9.42 -5.19
C PRO A 33 3.78 -9.10 -5.32
N GLY A 34 3.46 -7.83 -5.59
CA GLY A 34 2.13 -7.38 -5.97
C GLY A 34 2.07 -6.96 -7.45
N PRO A 35 0.94 -6.38 -7.89
CA PRO A 35 0.80 -5.83 -9.23
C PRO A 35 1.91 -4.83 -9.56
N GLN A 36 2.50 -4.99 -10.74
CA GLN A 36 3.56 -4.11 -11.26
C GLN A 36 3.03 -3.09 -12.26
N THR A 37 1.71 -3.06 -12.45
CA THR A 37 1.00 -2.19 -13.39
C THR A 37 -0.28 -1.66 -12.75
N GLU A 38 -0.88 -0.68 -13.41
CA GLU A 38 -2.16 -0.13 -12.99
C GLU A 38 -3.22 -1.21 -12.79
N THR A 39 -3.96 -1.08 -11.69
CA THR A 39 -5.02 -1.98 -11.26
C THR A 39 -6.32 -1.19 -11.16
N ILE A 40 -7.04 -1.12 -12.28
CA ILE A 40 -8.24 -0.28 -12.45
C ILE A 40 -9.44 -0.86 -11.67
N TYR A 41 -9.47 -2.18 -11.52
CA TYR A 41 -10.50 -2.89 -10.77
C TYR A 41 -10.19 -2.97 -9.28
N GLN A 42 -11.24 -3.11 -8.48
CA GLN A 42 -11.11 -3.36 -7.05
C GLN A 42 -10.26 -4.62 -6.81
N THR A 43 -9.17 -4.44 -6.07
CA THR A 43 -8.21 -5.49 -5.76
C THR A 43 -7.97 -5.54 -4.26
N SER A 44 -7.94 -6.76 -3.74
CA SER A 44 -7.57 -7.03 -2.35
C SER A 44 -6.16 -7.62 -2.34
N PRO A 45 -5.31 -7.21 -1.40
CA PRO A 45 -4.03 -7.88 -1.21
C PRO A 45 -4.26 -9.32 -0.69
N PRO A 46 -3.21 -10.17 -0.69
CA PRO A 46 -3.28 -11.52 -0.16
C PRO A 46 -3.78 -11.58 1.29
N ALA A 47 -4.25 -12.75 1.72
CA ALA A 47 -4.57 -12.99 3.13
C ALA A 47 -3.35 -12.73 4.02
N ASN A 48 -3.59 -12.29 5.26
CA ASN A 48 -2.56 -11.96 6.24
C ASN A 48 -1.62 -10.79 5.85
N THR A 49 -2.03 -9.95 4.90
CA THR A 49 -1.31 -8.71 4.60
C THR A 49 -1.34 -7.77 5.81
N LEU A 50 -0.16 -7.39 6.28
CA LEU A 50 0.07 -6.41 7.35
C LEU A 50 0.22 -5.00 6.80
N ALA A 51 0.81 -4.87 5.61
CA ALA A 51 0.95 -3.59 4.92
C ALA A 51 1.10 -3.74 3.41
N VAL A 52 0.72 -2.69 2.69
CA VAL A 52 0.92 -2.54 1.24
C VAL A 52 2.03 -1.53 1.00
N VAL A 53 3.09 -1.95 0.29
CA VAL A 53 4.18 -1.07 -0.13
C VAL A 53 3.85 -0.52 -1.50
N VAL A 54 3.86 0.80 -1.63
CA VAL A 54 3.49 1.54 -2.83
C VAL A 54 4.70 2.27 -3.37
N ASP A 55 5.07 1.95 -4.61
CA ASP A 55 6.08 2.66 -5.39
C ASP A 55 5.39 3.42 -6.52
N ILE A 56 5.28 4.73 -6.36
CA ILE A 56 4.73 5.63 -7.40
C ILE A 56 5.87 6.00 -8.33
N SER A 57 5.78 5.59 -9.59
CA SER A 57 6.87 5.81 -10.56
C SER A 57 6.93 7.26 -11.04
N ASN A 58 5.77 7.88 -11.32
CA ASN A 58 5.68 9.21 -11.90
C ASN A 58 4.54 10.02 -11.26
N THR A 59 4.59 11.35 -11.43
CA THR A 59 3.54 12.29 -11.03
C THR A 59 2.19 11.88 -11.63
N GLY A 60 1.12 12.04 -10.85
CA GLY A 60 -0.25 11.68 -11.25
C GLY A 60 -0.64 10.23 -10.91
N GLY A 61 0.31 9.39 -10.48
CA GLY A 61 -0.01 8.10 -9.90
C GLY A 61 -0.68 8.23 -8.54
N ALA A 62 -1.71 7.41 -8.27
CA ALA A 62 -2.29 7.30 -6.93
C ALA A 62 -2.84 5.90 -6.61
N LEU A 63 -2.71 5.48 -5.35
CA LEU A 63 -3.42 4.32 -4.80
C LEU A 63 -4.59 4.81 -3.97
N LYS A 64 -5.81 4.37 -4.29
CA LYS A 64 -7.03 4.75 -3.56
C LYS A 64 -7.55 3.57 -2.74
N VAL A 65 -7.62 3.76 -1.43
CA VAL A 65 -8.05 2.74 -0.46
C VAL A 65 -9.51 2.95 -0.09
N HIS A 66 -10.26 1.86 -0.10
CA HIS A 66 -11.66 1.84 0.30
C HIS A 66 -11.93 0.62 1.19
N GLN A 67 -12.97 0.70 1.99
CA GLN A 67 -13.50 -0.41 2.77
C GLN A 67 -14.90 -0.75 2.26
N LYS A 68 -15.20 -2.04 2.16
CA LYS A 68 -16.56 -2.46 1.84
C LYS A 68 -17.48 -2.08 3.00
N SER A 69 -18.56 -1.37 2.72
CA SER A 69 -19.60 -1.13 3.72
C SER A 69 -20.62 -2.27 3.69
N ASP A 70 -21.10 -2.66 4.87
CA ASP A 70 -22.20 -3.63 5.01
C ASP A 70 -23.58 -2.99 4.75
N ASN A 71 -23.64 -1.66 4.60
CA ASN A 71 -24.87 -0.95 4.23
C ASN A 71 -24.97 -0.73 2.71
N SER A 72 -26.18 -0.41 2.24
CA SER A 72 -26.52 -0.26 0.81
C SER A 72 -25.80 0.90 0.08
N TRP A 73 -24.89 1.61 0.74
CA TRP A 73 -24.26 2.84 0.24
C TRP A 73 -22.90 2.62 -0.46
N GLY A 74 -22.48 1.37 -0.66
CA GLY A 74 -21.30 1.04 -1.46
C GLY A 74 -19.99 1.08 -0.68
N ASN A 75 -18.89 1.49 -1.33
CA ASN A 75 -17.54 1.47 -0.77
C ASN A 75 -17.22 2.77 -0.01
N ILE A 76 -16.74 2.67 1.23
CA ILE A 76 -16.30 3.82 2.04
C ILE A 76 -14.87 4.17 1.65
N PHE A 77 -14.63 5.42 1.25
CA PHE A 77 -13.28 5.90 0.96
C PHE A 77 -12.50 6.11 2.26
N ILE A 78 -11.35 5.45 2.39
CA ILE A 78 -10.48 5.52 3.58
C ILE A 78 -9.41 6.59 3.40
N GLY A 79 -8.88 6.71 2.19
CA GLY A 79 -7.85 7.65 1.83
C GLY A 79 -7.09 7.22 0.58
N MET A 80 -6.01 7.94 0.29
CA MET A 80 -5.17 7.66 -0.86
C MET A 80 -3.70 7.95 -0.58
N VAL A 81 -2.84 7.30 -1.35
CA VAL A 81 -1.42 7.59 -1.45
C VAL A 81 -1.15 8.19 -2.82
N GLY A 82 -0.50 9.35 -2.84
CA GLY A 82 -0.27 10.12 -4.07
C GLY A 82 -1.40 11.09 -4.43
N SER A 83 -1.28 11.64 -5.64
CA SER A 83 -2.01 12.77 -6.24
C SER A 83 -1.61 14.18 -5.76
N GLY A 84 -1.32 15.05 -6.74
CA GLY A 84 -1.09 16.50 -6.61
C GLY A 84 0.22 16.89 -5.91
N ASP A 85 1.24 17.29 -6.69
CA ASP A 85 2.54 17.85 -6.24
C ASP A 85 3.23 17.13 -5.07
N ASP A 86 3.08 15.81 -5.00
CA ASP A 86 3.62 15.01 -3.89
C ASP A 86 4.98 14.39 -4.29
N ASP A 87 5.93 15.28 -4.58
CA ASP A 87 7.33 14.96 -4.92
C ASP A 87 7.96 13.98 -3.93
N GLU A 88 7.55 14.06 -2.66
CA GLU A 88 8.02 13.16 -1.61
C GLU A 88 7.55 11.71 -1.82
N ASN A 89 6.31 11.49 -2.27
CA ASN A 89 5.79 10.15 -2.55
C ASN A 89 6.37 9.55 -3.84
N ILE A 90 6.89 10.38 -4.75
CA ILE A 90 7.64 9.94 -5.93
C ILE A 90 9.09 9.58 -5.57
N ARG A 91 9.66 10.21 -4.52
CA ARG A 91 11.04 9.95 -4.08
C ARG A 91 11.16 8.80 -3.09
N ASN A 92 10.07 8.43 -2.44
CA ASN A 92 10.04 7.41 -1.39
C ASN A 92 9.11 6.25 -1.73
N LEU A 93 9.31 5.11 -1.07
CA LEU A 93 8.27 4.11 -0.93
C LEU A 93 7.30 4.56 0.15
N VAL A 94 6.02 4.31 -0.08
CA VAL A 94 4.98 4.56 0.92
C VAL A 94 4.42 3.22 1.37
N ILE A 95 4.57 2.92 2.65
CA ILE A 95 4.09 1.71 3.29
C ILE A 95 2.79 2.05 4.00
N VAL A 96 1.71 1.37 3.64
CA VAL A 96 0.37 1.56 4.16
C VAL A 96 0.02 0.37 5.03
N PRO A 97 0.01 0.48 6.37
CA PRO A 97 -0.56 -0.54 7.24
C PRO A 97 -1.97 -0.90 6.78
N TRP A 98 -2.26 -2.20 6.74
CA TRP A 98 -3.45 -2.70 6.05
C TRP A 98 -4.43 -3.34 7.02
N ASP A 99 -5.68 -2.86 6.99
CA ASP A 99 -6.76 -3.46 7.74
C ASP A 99 -7.53 -4.48 6.90
N ALA A 100 -7.99 -5.55 7.55
CA ALA A 100 -8.82 -6.56 6.92
C ALA A 100 -10.13 -5.94 6.37
N GLY A 101 -10.49 -6.30 5.14
CA GLY A 101 -11.68 -5.77 4.45
C GLY A 101 -11.44 -4.49 3.66
N TRP A 102 -10.25 -3.89 3.75
CA TRP A 102 -9.83 -2.86 2.81
C TRP A 102 -9.49 -3.46 1.46
N HIS A 103 -9.75 -2.68 0.41
CA HIS A 103 -9.39 -2.95 -0.96
C HIS A 103 -8.89 -1.67 -1.62
N TYR A 104 -8.16 -1.81 -2.72
CA TYR A 104 -7.64 -0.66 -3.46
C TYR A 104 -7.92 -0.74 -4.96
N ARG A 105 -7.74 0.40 -5.60
CA ARG A 105 -7.47 0.53 -7.02
C ARG A 105 -6.33 1.52 -7.20
N THR A 106 -5.59 1.40 -8.28
CA THR A 106 -4.51 2.34 -8.60
C THR A 106 -4.87 3.17 -9.83
N ILE A 107 -4.22 4.31 -9.96
CA ILE A 107 -4.24 5.16 -11.15
C ILE A 107 -2.79 5.36 -11.58
N GLY A 108 -2.52 5.21 -12.88
CA GLY A 108 -1.19 5.38 -13.45
C GLY A 108 -0.19 4.28 -13.09
N ASN A 109 1.10 4.54 -13.34
CA ASN A 109 2.16 3.55 -13.16
C ASN A 109 2.60 3.45 -11.70
N ILE A 110 1.99 2.50 -11.00
CA ILE A 110 2.26 2.17 -9.60
C ILE A 110 2.66 0.71 -9.52
N LYS A 111 3.72 0.45 -8.75
CA LYS A 111 4.12 -0.90 -8.38
C LYS A 111 3.78 -1.15 -6.92
N ILE A 112 3.32 -2.36 -6.65
CA ILE A 112 2.92 -2.78 -5.32
C ILE A 112 3.74 -3.99 -4.89
N LYS A 113 4.12 -4.00 -3.62
CA LYS A 113 4.53 -5.20 -2.89
C LYS A 113 3.66 -5.34 -1.65
N TYR A 114 3.59 -6.54 -1.10
CA TYR A 114 2.87 -6.80 0.13
C TYR A 114 3.84 -7.20 1.22
N ILE A 115 3.63 -6.67 2.42
CA ILE A 115 4.22 -7.20 3.64
C ILE A 115 3.18 -8.10 4.25
N ILE A 116 3.44 -9.41 4.25
CA ILE A 116 2.55 -10.41 4.81
C ILE A 116 3.14 -10.98 6.09
N LYS A 117 2.26 -11.39 7.00
CA LYS A 117 2.65 -12.21 8.14
C LYS A 117 3.08 -13.59 7.65
N LYS A 118 4.23 -14.05 8.12
CA LYS A 118 4.74 -15.39 7.83
C LYS A 118 4.03 -16.47 8.65
#